data_AF-A0A3D1SBA8-F1
#
_entry.id   AF-A0A3D1SBA8-F1
#
_cell.length_a   1.000
_cell.length_b   1.000
_cell.length_c   1.000
_cell.angle_alpha   90.00
_cell.angle_beta   90.00
_cell.angle_gamma   90.00
#
_symmetry.space_group_name_H-M   'P 1'
#
loop_
_entity.id
_entity.type
_entity.pdbx_description
1 polymer ?
#
loop_
_entity_poly.entity_id
_entity_poly.type
_entity_poly.pdbx_seq_one_letter_code
_entity_poly.pdbx_strand_id
1 'polypeptide(L)'
;MRLRVKRQKKYYLKCAGCGFVTPSFKAWFDQFQKCPNCGSKHSEVWYNTSYKRLPRFIKGNPQNFWHYFPYLPLVLKRHIITR
;
A
#
# COMPACT_ATOMS: atom_id res chain seq x y z
N MET A 1 27.27 -8.49 13.62
CA MET A 1 26.76 -7.24 13.00
C MET A 1 25.32 -7.48 12.53
N ARG A 2 24.29 -7.11 13.33
CA ARG A 2 22.89 -7.26 12.91
C ARG A 2 22.54 -6.10 11.98
N LEU A 3 22.62 -6.32 10.67
CA LEU A 3 22.08 -5.41 9.67
C LEU A 3 20.60 -5.19 10.00
N ARG A 4 20.27 -4.05 10.63
CA ARG A 4 18.89 -3.56 10.68
C ARG A 4 18.51 -3.24 9.24
N VAL A 5 17.98 -4.23 8.54
CA VAL A 5 17.40 -4.06 7.21
C VAL A 5 16.34 -2.97 7.37
N LYS A 6 16.63 -1.76 6.86
CA LYS A 6 15.67 -0.65 6.81
C LYS A 6 14.40 -1.25 6.21
N ARG A 7 13.32 -1.23 6.99
CA ARG A 7 12.03 -1.76 6.56
C ARG A 7 11.63 -1.02 5.29
N GLN A 8 11.77 -1.66 4.13
CA GLN A 8 11.40 -1.02 2.87
C GLN A 8 9.93 -0.61 2.95
N LYS A 9 9.62 0.62 2.55
CA LYS A 9 8.25 1.10 2.49
C LYS A 9 7.51 0.23 1.48
N LYS A 10 6.53 -0.54 1.94
CA LYS A 10 5.81 -1.53 1.12
C LYS A 10 5.04 -0.87 -0.02
N TYR A 11 4.44 0.28 0.28
CA TYR A 11 3.63 1.06 -0.64
C TYR A 11 3.76 2.55 -0.36
N TYR A 12 3.27 3.36 -1.29
CA TYR A 12 3.01 4.79 -1.14
C TYR A 12 1.68 5.12 -1.84
N LEU A 13 1.12 6.29 -1.55
CA LEU A 13 -0.02 6.82 -2.27
C LEU A 13 0.47 7.89 -3.25
N LYS A 14 -0.02 7.85 -4.48
CA LYS A 14 0.28 8.84 -5.51
C LYS A 14 -1.01 9.52 -5.92
N CYS A 15 -1.06 10.83 -5.82
CA CYS A 15 -2.22 11.60 -6.28
C CYS A 15 -2.40 11.42 -7.79
N ALA A 16 -3.61 11.06 -8.21
CA ALA A 16 -3.92 10.89 -9.63
C ALA A 16 -3.92 12.23 -10.41
N GLY A 17 -4.19 13.35 -9.71
CA GLY A 17 -4.28 14.67 -10.34
C GLY A 17 -2.94 15.36 -10.56
N CYS A 18 -2.00 15.26 -9.62
CA CYS A 18 -0.72 15.98 -9.71
C CYS A 18 0.52 15.13 -9.44
N GLY A 19 0.35 13.82 -9.17
CA GLY A 19 1.46 12.92 -8.89
C GLY A 19 2.12 13.08 -7.53
N PHE A 20 1.64 13.98 -6.65
CA PHE A 20 2.16 14.15 -5.30
C PHE A 20 2.15 12.82 -4.52
N VAL A 21 3.25 12.53 -3.81
CA VAL A 21 3.45 11.26 -3.11
C VAL A 21 3.19 11.42 -1.62
N THR A 22 2.18 10.72 -1.11
CA THR A 22 1.91 10.58 0.32
C THR A 22 2.48 9.24 0.82
N PRO A 23 3.34 9.23 1.87
CA PRO A 23 4.18 8.08 2.17
C PRO A 23 3.47 6.90 2.84
N SER A 24 2.25 7.08 3.36
CA SER A 24 1.50 6.03 4.05
C SER A 24 0.02 6.39 4.17
N PHE A 25 -0.82 5.41 4.50
CA PHE A 25 -2.23 5.67 4.78
C PHE A 25 -2.41 6.58 5.99
N LYS A 26 -1.58 6.45 7.05
CA LYS A 26 -1.63 7.37 8.19
C LYS A 26 -1.50 8.82 7.72
N ALA A 27 -0.46 9.12 6.95
CA ALA A 27 -0.25 10.47 6.41
C ALA A 27 -1.40 10.92 5.50
N TRP A 28 -2.03 10.01 4.76
CA TRP A 28 -3.20 10.33 3.94
C TRP A 28 -4.43 10.70 4.77
N PHE A 29 -4.69 9.99 5.87
CA PHE A 29 -5.76 10.32 6.81
C PHE A 29 -5.47 11.63 7.55
N ASP A 30 -4.21 11.86 7.97
CA ASP A 30 -3.78 13.12 8.58
C ASP A 30 -3.97 14.31 7.61
N GLN A 31 -3.96 14.07 6.30
CA GLN A 31 -4.23 15.05 5.24
C GLN A 31 -5.73 15.20 4.91
N PHE A 32 -6.64 14.72 5.76
CA PHE A 32 -8.09 14.70 5.51
C PHE A 32 -8.47 14.03 4.19
N GLN A 33 -7.68 13.03 3.78
CA GLN A 33 -7.88 12.30 2.53
C GLN A 33 -7.91 13.23 1.31
N LYS A 34 -7.08 14.28 1.35
CA LYS A 34 -6.98 15.29 0.29
C LYS A 34 -5.52 15.54 -0.04
N CYS A 35 -5.20 15.62 -1.32
CA CYS A 35 -3.86 15.98 -1.77
C CYS A 35 -3.54 17.41 -1.29
N PRO A 36 -2.43 17.62 -0.58
CA PRO A 36 -2.07 18.95 -0.08
C PRO A 36 -1.68 19.92 -1.20
N ASN A 37 -1.31 19.41 -2.38
CA ASN A 37 -0.84 20.24 -3.49
C ASN A 37 -1.98 20.70 -4.40
N CYS A 38 -2.83 19.78 -4.88
CA CYS A 38 -3.90 20.11 -5.83
C CYS A 38 -5.32 19.97 -5.27
N GLY A 39 -5.45 19.54 -4.01
CA GLY A 39 -6.76 19.35 -3.39
C GLY A 39 -7.58 18.16 -3.90
N SER A 40 -7.04 17.34 -4.80
CA SER A 40 -7.72 16.12 -5.26
C SER A 40 -7.89 15.12 -4.12
N LYS A 41 -9.05 14.46 -4.06
CA LYS A 41 -9.33 13.36 -3.13
C LYS A 41 -8.96 11.98 -3.70
N HIS A 42 -8.48 11.94 -4.94
CA HIS A 42 -8.13 10.69 -5.61
C HIS A 42 -6.61 10.45 -5.55
N SER A 43 -6.23 9.43 -4.80
CA SER A 43 -4.86 8.91 -4.73
C SER A 43 -4.84 7.40 -4.89
N GLU A 44 -3.91 6.91 -5.69
CA GLU A 44 -3.73 5.49 -5.99
C GLU A 44 -2.60 4.90 -5.14
N VAL A 45 -2.74 3.64 -4.74
CA VAL A 45 -1.71 2.93 -3.99
C VAL A 45 -0.73 2.26 -4.95
N TRP A 46 0.55 2.56 -4.78
CA TRP A 46 1.64 1.97 -5.56
C TRP A 46 2.53 1.13 -4.65
N TYR A 47 2.92 -0.05 -5.11
CA TYR A 47 3.74 -0.97 -4.35
C TYR A 47 5.19 -0.98 -4.85
N ASN A 48 6.14 -0.99 -3.92
CA ASN A 48 7.57 -1.06 -4.23
C ASN A 48 8.04 -2.50 -4.57
N THR A 49 7.11 -3.37 -4.97
CA THR A 49 7.40 -4.73 -5.41
C THR A 49 6.97 -4.91 -6.85
N SER A 50 7.62 -5.83 -7.56
CA SER A 50 7.21 -6.19 -8.91
C SER A 50 5.81 -6.79 -8.94
N TYR A 51 5.01 -6.36 -9.92
CA TYR A 51 3.71 -6.93 -10.23
C TYR A 51 3.79 -8.23 -11.05
N LYS A 52 4.99 -8.70 -11.44
CA LYS A 52 5.18 -9.94 -12.22
C LYS A 52 4.57 -11.18 -11.58
N ARG A 53 4.45 -11.21 -10.25
CA ARG A 53 3.84 -12.33 -9.52
C ARG A 53 2.32 -12.19 -9.40
N LEU A 54 1.76 -11.00 -9.57
CA LEU A 54 0.34 -10.72 -9.39
C LEU A 54 -0.57 -11.64 -10.24
N PRO A 55 -0.28 -11.91 -11.53
CA PRO A 55 -1.09 -12.84 -12.32
C PRO A 55 -1.19 -14.24 -11.71
N ARG A 56 -0.15 -14.71 -11.01
CA ARG A 56 -0.18 -16.02 -10.34
C ARG A 56 -1.10 -16.01 -9.11
N PHE A 57 -1.14 -14.90 -8.38
CA PHE A 57 -2.06 -14.73 -7.24
C PHE A 57 -3.52 -14.62 -7.72
N ILE A 58 -3.76 -13.93 -8.85
CA ILE A 58 -5.12 -13.74 -9.39
C ILE A 58 -5.68 -15.02 -10.03
N LYS A 59 -4.86 -15.80 -10.74
CA LYS A 59 -5.31 -17.05 -11.39
C LYS A 59 -5.54 -18.22 -10.44
N GLY A 60 -5.14 -18.10 -9.17
CA GLY A 60 -5.32 -19.15 -8.17
C GLY A 60 -6.77 -19.26 -7.68
N ASN A 61 -7.03 -20.21 -6.79
CA ASN A 61 -8.28 -20.28 -6.02
C ASN A 61 -8.02 -19.81 -4.57
N PRO A 62 -8.06 -18.49 -4.30
CA PRO A 62 -7.73 -17.96 -2.99
C PRO A 62 -8.79 -18.34 -1.95
N GLN A 63 -8.37 -19.03 -0.88
CA GLN A 63 -9.28 -19.38 0.22
C GLN A 63 -9.78 -18.17 1.02
N ASN A 64 -9.03 -17.07 1.01
CA ASN A 64 -9.42 -15.83 1.69
C ASN A 64 -8.65 -14.61 1.14
N PHE A 65 -9.08 -13.43 1.58
CA PHE A 65 -8.51 -12.14 1.17
C PHE A 65 -7.01 -12.00 1.50
N TRP A 66 -6.50 -12.69 2.53
CA TRP A 66 -5.09 -12.61 2.92
C TRP A 66 -4.14 -13.24 1.92
N HIS A 67 -4.65 -14.01 0.95
CA HIS A 67 -3.87 -14.46 -0.21
C HIS A 67 -3.14 -13.30 -0.91
N TYR A 68 -3.78 -12.13 -0.96
CA TYR A 68 -3.25 -10.94 -1.64
C TYR A 68 -2.36 -10.08 -0.74
N PHE A 69 -2.00 -10.54 0.47
CA PHE A 69 -1.27 -9.73 1.44
C PHE A 69 -0.07 -8.96 0.88
N PRO A 70 0.80 -9.50 -0.01
CA PRO A 70 1.91 -8.73 -0.60
C PRO A 70 1.48 -7.44 -1.32
N TYR A 71 0.24 -7.40 -1.82
CA TYR A 71 -0.38 -6.29 -2.57
C TYR A 71 -1.56 -5.66 -1.82
N LEU A 72 -1.63 -5.85 -0.50
CA LEU A 72 -2.50 -5.07 0.38
C LEU A 72 -1.71 -3.95 1.03
N PRO A 73 -2.31 -2.78 1.32
CA PRO A 73 -1.63 -1.65 1.94
C PRO A 73 -1.44 -1.82 3.46
N LEU A 74 -1.06 -3.03 3.87
CA LEU A 74 -0.85 -3.44 5.25
C LEU A 74 0.61 -3.84 5.45
N VAL A 75 1.27 -3.26 6.44
CA VAL A 75 2.70 -3.52 6.68
C VAL A 75 2.90 -4.83 7.45
N LEU A 76 1.97 -5.20 8.32
CA LEU A 76 2.10 -6.29 9.28
C LEU A 76 0.82 -7.10 9.36
N LYS A 77 0.94 -8.44 9.28
CA LYS A 77 -0.20 -9.34 9.44
C LYS A 77 -0.86 -9.20 10.82
N ARG A 78 -0.08 -8.95 11.88
CA ARG A 78 -0.61 -8.75 13.24
C ARG A 78 -1.50 -7.51 13.42
N HIS A 79 -1.55 -6.60 12.45
CA HIS A 79 -2.45 -5.43 12.49
C HIS A 79 -3.78 -5.72 11.79
N ILE A 80 -3.99 -6.95 11.33
CA ILE A 80 -5.25 -7.42 10.80
C ILE A 80 -6.16 -7.73 11.99
N ILE A 81 -7.31 -7.07 12.06
CA ILE A 81 -8.37 -7.41 13.01
C ILE A 81 -9.27 -8.44 12.35
N THR A 82 -9.28 -9.67 12.87
CA THR A 82 -10.27 -10.71 12.53
C THR A 82 -11.33 -10.76 13.62
N ARG A 83 -12.59 -10.97 13.25
CA ARG A 83 -13.70 -11.22 14.19
C ARG A 83 -13.64 -12.65 14.70
#